data_AF-Q6NQ40-F1
#
_entry.id   AF-Q6NQ40-F1
#
_cell.length_a   1.000
_cell.length_b   1.000
_cell.length_c   1.000
_cell.angle_alpha   90.00
_cell.angle_beta   90.00
_cell.angle_gamma   90.00
#
_symmetry.space_group_name_H-M   'P 1'
#
loop_
_entity.id
_entity.type
_entity.pdbx_description
1 polymer ?
#
loop_
_entity_poly.entity_id
_entity_poly.type
_entity_poly.pdbx_seq_one_letter_code
_entity_poly.pdbx_strand_id
1 'polypeptide(L)'
;MEALRRIMKRLTRRLKMLKRLLKKFCWNKKIDKLVYYHDMFMKVKGKVYKNKCVLMESMHKSSRERKFSGSEMRLALEPEGEKTASAPQ
;
A
#
# COMPACT_ATOMS: atom_id res chain seq x y z
N MET A 1 -36.58 -15.06 -0.98
CA MET A 1 -35.28 -15.79 -0.96
C MET A 1 -34.34 -15.47 -2.14
N GLU A 2 -34.84 -15.27 -3.36
CA GLU A 2 -33.98 -15.01 -4.52
C GLU A 2 -33.24 -13.66 -4.50
N ALA A 3 -33.85 -12.61 -3.93
CA ALA A 3 -33.22 -11.31 -3.76
C ALA A 3 -31.93 -11.39 -2.91
N LEU A 4 -31.96 -12.10 -1.78
CA LEU A 4 -30.79 -12.34 -0.93
C LEU A 4 -29.70 -13.15 -1.67
N ARG A 5 -30.09 -14.16 -2.46
CA ARG A 5 -29.16 -14.90 -3.33
C ARG A 5 -28.50 -14.00 -4.37
N ARG A 6 -29.24 -13.08 -4.99
CA ARG A 6 -28.69 -12.10 -5.95
C ARG A 6 -27.71 -11.13 -5.28
N ILE A 7 -28.05 -10.62 -4.10
CA ILE A 7 -27.19 -9.73 -3.32
C ILE A 7 -25.90 -10.44 -2.89
N MET A 8 -26.01 -11.66 -2.33
CA MET A 8 -24.84 -12.48 -1.99
C MET A 8 -23.97 -12.78 -3.21
N LYS A 9 -24.55 -13.12 -4.37
CA LYS A 9 -23.80 -13.32 -5.63
C LYS A 9 -23.00 -12.07 -6.00
N ARG A 10 -23.62 -10.88 -5.89
CA ARG A 10 -22.98 -9.59 -6.21
C ARG A 10 -21.83 -9.29 -5.24
N LEU A 11 -22.02 -9.52 -3.94
CA LEU A 11 -20.99 -9.34 -2.90
C LEU A 11 -19.81 -10.32 -3.06
N THR A 12 -20.10 -11.59 -3.35
CA THR A 12 -19.07 -12.63 -3.58
C THR A 12 -18.24 -12.33 -4.82
N ARG A 13 -18.87 -11.88 -5.92
CA ARG A 13 -18.16 -11.43 -7.13
C ARG A 13 -17.23 -10.26 -6.83
N ARG A 14 -17.72 -9.28 -6.06
CA ARG A 14 -16.93 -8.10 -5.65
C ARG A 14 -15.71 -8.49 -4.83
N LEU A 15 -15.87 -9.29 -3.78
CA LEU A 15 -14.76 -9.75 -2.94
C LEU A 15 -13.71 -10.52 -3.75
N LYS A 16 -14.13 -11.38 -4.69
CA LYS A 16 -13.21 -12.10 -5.60
C LYS A 16 -12.42 -11.14 -6.49
N MET A 17 -13.07 -10.10 -7.04
CA MET A 17 -12.41 -9.06 -7.84
C MET A 17 -11.34 -8.30 -7.05
N LEU A 18 -11.65 -7.83 -5.83
CA LEU A 18 -10.67 -7.11 -5.00
C LEU A 18 -9.47 -7.98 -4.61
N LYS A 19 -9.69 -9.25 -4.25
CA LYS A 19 -8.60 -10.18 -3.94
C LYS A 19 -7.70 -10.46 -5.15
N ARG A 20 -8.27 -10.60 -6.35
CA ARG A 20 -7.50 -10.77 -7.60
C ARG A 20 -6.63 -9.56 -7.91
N LEU A 21 -7.12 -8.35 -7.64
CA LEU A 21 -6.35 -7.12 -7.84
C LEU A 21 -5.13 -7.05 -6.93
N LEU A 22 -5.28 -7.38 -5.64
CA LEU A 22 -4.15 -7.45 -4.70
C LEU A 22 -3.10 -8.47 -5.14
N LYS A 23 -3.53 -9.63 -5.68
CA LYS A 23 -2.61 -10.62 -6.24
C LYS A 23 -1.85 -10.11 -7.47
N LYS A 24 -2.51 -9.35 -8.36
CA LYS A 24 -1.84 -8.67 -9.49
C LYS A 24 -0.84 -7.61 -9.03
N PHE A 25 -1.14 -6.88 -7.96
CA PHE A 25 -0.22 -5.88 -7.41
C PHE A 25 1.04 -6.47 -6.80
N CYS A 26 0.96 -7.69 -6.26
CA CYS A 26 2.11 -8.45 -5.79
C CYS A 26 3.08 -8.80 -6.95
N TRP A 27 2.54 -9.13 -8.13
CA TRP A 27 3.36 -9.38 -9.33
C TRP A 27 4.09 -8.11 -9.78
N ASN A 28 3.41 -6.96 -9.74
CA ASN A 28 3.96 -5.68 -10.18
C ASN A 28 4.90 -5.02 -9.15
N LYS A 29 5.26 -5.69 -8.04
CA LYS A 29 6.10 -5.19 -6.93
C LYS A 29 5.71 -3.80 -6.38
N LYS A 30 4.46 -3.34 -6.59
CA LYS A 30 3.97 -2.05 -6.04
C LYS A 30 3.60 -2.14 -4.55
N ILE A 31 3.57 -3.36 -4.01
CA ILE A 31 3.22 -3.69 -2.63
C ILE A 31 4.30 -4.62 -2.09
N ASP A 32 4.94 -4.26 -0.98
CA ASP A 32 5.77 -5.20 -0.22
C ASP A 32 4.95 -6.34 0.39
N LYS A 33 5.44 -7.56 0.19
CA LYS A 33 4.67 -8.81 0.29
C LYS A 33 4.18 -9.18 1.69
N LEU A 34 4.86 -8.74 2.76
CA LEU A 34 4.54 -9.17 4.12
C LEU A 34 3.65 -8.18 4.87
N VAL A 35 4.14 -6.97 5.13
CA VAL A 35 3.44 -6.05 6.04
C VAL A 35 2.25 -5.36 5.36
N TYR A 36 2.41 -4.91 4.11
CA TYR A 36 1.37 -4.13 3.45
C TYR A 36 0.24 -5.00 2.89
N TYR A 37 0.60 -6.15 2.31
CA TYR A 37 -0.37 -7.10 1.80
C TYR A 37 -1.31 -7.60 2.91
N HIS A 38 -0.77 -7.90 4.09
CA HIS A 38 -1.56 -8.43 5.20
C HIS A 38 -2.60 -7.41 5.70
N ASP A 39 -2.20 -6.18 5.98
CA ASP A 39 -3.10 -5.12 6.43
C ASP A 39 -4.20 -4.80 5.40
N MET A 40 -3.82 -4.68 4.12
CA MET A 40 -4.81 -4.47 3.06
C MET A 40 -5.76 -5.67 2.90
N PHE A 41 -5.26 -6.90 3.05
CA PHE A 41 -6.08 -8.11 2.95
C PHE A 41 -7.10 -8.19 4.10
N MET A 42 -6.71 -7.81 5.33
CA MET A 42 -7.63 -7.71 6.46
C MET A 42 -8.73 -6.67 6.21
N LYS A 43 -8.38 -5.47 5.71
CA LYS A 43 -9.35 -4.41 5.36
C LYS A 43 -10.32 -4.83 4.25
N VAL A 44 -9.87 -5.60 3.26
CA VAL A 44 -10.74 -6.16 2.19
C VAL A 44 -11.68 -7.23 2.73
N LYS A 45 -11.21 -8.09 3.65
CA LYS A 45 -12.04 -9.09 4.34
C LYS A 45 -13.14 -8.41 5.16
N GLY A 46 -12.83 -7.28 5.81
CA GLY A 46 -13.79 -6.43 6.51
C GLY A 46 -14.75 -5.63 5.62
N LYS A 47 -14.72 -5.81 4.29
CA LYS A 47 -15.57 -5.09 3.31
C LYS A 47 -15.48 -3.55 3.38
N VAL A 48 -14.40 -3.00 3.95
CA VAL A 48 -14.18 -1.54 4.06
C VAL A 48 -14.19 -0.86 2.69
N TYR A 49 -13.64 -1.54 1.68
CA TYR A 49 -13.60 -1.02 0.31
C TYR A 49 -14.87 -1.32 -0.46
N LYS A 50 -15.57 -0.26 -0.89
CA LYS A 50 -16.76 -0.32 -1.74
C LYS A 50 -16.43 -0.65 -3.19
N ASN A 51 -15.45 0.04 -3.78
CA ASN A 51 -15.11 -0.07 -5.20
C ASN A 51 -13.61 -0.33 -5.40
N LYS A 52 -13.24 -0.79 -6.60
CA LYS A 52 -11.83 -0.90 -7.01
C LYS A 52 -11.09 0.42 -6.89
N CYS A 53 -11.71 1.55 -7.26
CA CYS A 53 -11.08 2.87 -7.19
C CYS A 53 -10.73 3.27 -5.74
N VAL A 54 -11.65 3.05 -4.79
CA VAL A 54 -11.40 3.34 -3.37
C VAL A 54 -10.25 2.48 -2.82
N LEU A 55 -10.15 1.21 -3.27
CA LEU A 55 -8.99 0.37 -2.94
C LEU A 55 -7.70 0.97 -3.50
N MET A 56 -7.67 1.37 -4.77
CA MET A 56 -6.48 1.98 -5.39
C MET A 56 -6.06 3.29 -4.73
N GLU A 57 -7.03 4.11 -4.35
CA GLU A 57 -6.79 5.40 -3.69
C GLU A 57 -6.15 5.19 -2.32
N SER A 58 -6.69 4.26 -1.52
CA SER A 58 -6.06 3.84 -0.27
C SER A 58 -4.67 3.25 -0.50
N MET A 59 -4.46 2.60 -1.64
CA MET A 59 -3.16 2.05 -2.00
C MET A 59 -2.10 3.12 -2.21
N HIS A 60 -2.48 4.16 -2.95
CA HIS A 60 -1.60 5.28 -3.27
C HIS A 60 -1.38 6.17 -2.05
N LYS A 61 -2.41 6.39 -1.22
CA LYS A 61 -2.29 7.19 0.01
C LYS A 61 -1.33 6.54 1.02
N SER A 62 -1.52 5.26 1.32
CA SER A 62 -0.65 4.51 2.24
C SER A 62 0.78 4.35 1.71
N SER A 63 0.96 4.35 0.38
CA SER A 63 2.29 4.36 -0.24
C SER A 63 2.99 5.72 -0.13
N ARG A 64 2.25 6.83 -0.22
CA ARG A 64 2.82 8.19 -0.04
C ARG A 64 3.23 8.41 1.41
N GLU A 65 2.41 8.00 2.36
CA GLU A 65 2.64 8.20 3.79
C GLU A 65 3.89 7.47 4.28
N ARG A 66 4.13 6.23 3.81
CA ARG A 66 5.35 5.49 4.17
C ARG A 66 6.60 5.85 3.36
N LYS A 67 6.45 6.40 2.15
CA LYS A 67 7.58 7.02 1.43
C LYS A 67 8.02 8.32 2.12
N PHE A 68 7.04 9.10 2.58
CA PHE A 68 7.26 10.35 3.30
C PHE A 68 7.93 10.11 4.67
N SER A 69 7.47 9.11 5.44
CA SER A 69 8.13 8.73 6.70
C SER A 69 9.57 8.19 6.51
N GLY A 70 9.88 7.62 5.35
CA GLY A 70 11.23 7.17 5.01
C GLY A 70 12.21 8.30 4.67
N SER A 71 11.70 9.43 4.17
CA SER A 71 12.49 10.66 3.95
C SER A 71 12.81 11.43 5.23
N GLU A 72 11.96 11.31 6.26
CA GLU A 72 12.17 11.93 7.57
C GLU A 72 13.36 11.29 8.33
N MET A 73 13.65 10.01 8.06
CA MET A 73 14.83 9.32 8.59
C MET A 73 16.16 9.75 7.93
N ARG A 74 16.12 10.45 6.78
CA ARG A 74 17.33 10.93 6.08
C ARG A 74 17.75 12.35 6.46
N LEU A 75 16.85 13.15 7.03
CA LEU A 75 17.11 14.53 7.46
C LEU A 75 17.65 14.63 8.90
N ALA A 76 17.78 13.52 9.61
CA ALA A 76 18.30 13.47 10.99
C ALA A 76 19.78 13.05 11.09
N LEU A 77 20.48 12.90 9.96
CA LEU A 77 21.91 12.65 9.88
C LEU A 77 22.54 13.74 9.01
N GLU A 78 22.62 14.95 9.56
CA GLU A 78 23.57 15.95 9.07
C GLU A 78 24.97 15.43 9.41
N PRO A 79 25.86 15.17 8.44
CA PRO A 79 27.27 14.99 8.74
C PRO A 79 27.82 16.35 9.13
N GLU A 80 28.22 16.50 10.40
CA GLU A 80 29.10 17.57 10.84
C GLU A 80 30.23 17.72 9.83
N GLY A 81 30.32 18.90 9.21
CA GLY A 81 31.31 19.22 8.19
C GLY A 81 32.71 19.20 8.79
N GLU A 82 33.42 18.08 8.64
CA GLU A 82 34.87 18.08 8.77
C GLU A 82 35.48 18.74 7.54
N LYS A 83 36.03 19.91 7.83
CA LYS A 83 36.63 20.86 6.90
C LYS A 83 37.76 20.20 6.12
N THR A 84 37.77 20.54 4.85
CA THR A 84 38.86 20.41 3.88
C THR A 84 40.23 20.65 4.51
N ALA A 85 41.08 19.62 4.55
CA ALA A 85 42.53 19.78 4.62
C ALA A 85 43.13 19.37 3.27
N SER A 86 43.02 20.26 2.29
CA SER A 86 43.94 20.26 1.15
C SER A 86 45.22 20.95 1.62
N ALA A 87 46.31 20.19 1.80
CA ALA A 87 47.65 20.75 1.85
C ALA A 87 48.25 20.70 0.44
N PRO A 88 48.65 21.84 -0.16
CA PRO A 88 49.50 21.85 -1.35
C PRO A 88 50.98 21.94 -0.98
N GLN A 89 51.78 21.17 -1.73
CA GLN A 89 53.25 21.06 -1.81
C GLN A 89 53.96 20.28 -0.70
#